data_AF-A0A8B7GBI6-F1
#
_entry.id   AF-A0A8B7GBI6-F1
#
_cell.length_a   1.000
_cell.length_b   1.000
_cell.length_c   1.000
_cell.angle_alpha   90.00
_cell.angle_beta   90.00
_cell.angle_gamma   90.00
#
_symmetry.space_group_name_H-M   'P 1'
#
loop_
_entity.id
_entity.type
_entity.pdbx_description
1 polymer ?
#
loop_
_entity_poly.entity_id
_entity_poly.type
_entity_poly.pdbx_seq_one_letter_code
_entity_poly.pdbx_strand_id
1 'polypeptide(L)'
;MTGPLSAPLLLLAILAVTLTMTLAMTLAKNSKRVGAIEEADVKDQDMQRALDFAILKYKEKSNDSYYSRVRQIVKILQEAIAEMYSFYVEIIRNTCNKSQPNLDNCPSQEQPNLKTE
;
A
#
# COMPACT_ATOMS: atom_id res chain seq x y z
N MET A 1 -29.96 51.65 28.26
CA MET A 1 -30.69 50.95 27.18
C MET A 1 -29.69 50.14 26.38
N THR A 2 -29.42 48.90 26.77
CA THR A 2 -28.65 47.95 25.94
C THR A 2 -29.67 47.29 25.04
N GLY A 3 -29.83 47.81 23.82
CA GLY A 3 -30.86 47.33 22.90
C GLY A 3 -30.69 45.85 22.56
N PRO A 4 -31.78 45.16 22.15
CA PRO A 4 -31.80 43.72 21.86
C PRO A 4 -30.94 43.32 20.65
N LEU A 5 -30.20 44.25 20.04
CA LEU A 5 -29.38 44.08 18.85
C LEU A 5 -28.17 43.16 19.07
N SER A 6 -27.74 42.98 20.33
CA SER A 6 -26.66 42.07 20.70
C SER A 6 -27.02 40.60 20.51
N ALA A 7 -28.26 40.20 20.83
CA ALA A 7 -28.71 38.81 20.71
C ALA A 7 -28.73 38.27 19.25
N PRO A 8 -29.31 38.96 18.24
CA PRO A 8 -29.28 38.51 16.86
C PRO A 8 -27.86 38.55 16.28
N LEU A 9 -27.02 39.51 16.69
CA LEU A 9 -25.61 39.52 16.27
C LEU A 9 -24.83 38.32 16.81
N LEU A 10 -25.06 37.95 18.08
CA LEU A 10 -24.43 36.77 18.68
C LEU A 10 -24.88 35.48 18.01
N LEU A 11 -26.18 35.36 17.67
CA LEU A 11 -26.72 34.21 16.94
C LEU A 11 -26.11 34.09 15.52
N LEU A 12 -25.96 35.21 14.81
CA LEU A 12 -25.32 35.24 13.49
C LEU A 12 -23.83 34.87 13.58
N ALA A 13 -23.13 35.34 14.60
CA ALA A 13 -21.72 34.99 14.83
C ALA A 13 -21.55 33.49 15.10
N ILE A 14 -22.41 32.90 15.94
CA ILE A 14 -22.40 31.46 16.21
C ILE A 14 -22.67 30.68 14.92
N LEU A 15 -23.66 31.08 14.12
CA LEU A 15 -23.99 30.41 12.87
C LEU A 15 -22.82 30.47 11.88
N ALA A 16 -22.17 31.62 11.74
CA ALA A 16 -20.98 31.78 10.89
C ALA A 16 -19.81 30.91 11.36
N VAL A 17 -19.56 30.82 12.67
CA VAL A 17 -18.51 29.98 13.24
C VAL A 17 -18.81 28.48 13.00
N THR A 18 -20.05 28.04 13.21
CA THR A 18 -20.41 26.64 12.96
C THR A 18 -20.27 26.26 11.49
N LEU A 19 -20.67 27.14 10.56
CA LEU A 19 -20.58 26.88 9.13
C LEU A 19 -19.12 26.80 8.66
N THR A 20 -18.27 27.71 9.13
CA THR A 20 -16.83 27.72 8.80
C THR A 20 -16.10 26.51 9.37
N MET A 21 -16.38 26.10 10.62
CA MET A 21 -15.81 24.88 11.21
C MET A 21 -16.25 23.62 10.46
N THR A 22 -17.53 23.51 10.10
CA THR A 22 -18.05 22.35 9.39
C THR A 22 -17.42 22.21 8.01
N LEU A 23 -17.28 23.33 7.28
CA LEU A 23 -16.64 23.34 5.96
C LEU A 23 -15.13 23.04 6.04
N ALA A 24 -14.43 23.54 7.05
CA ALA A 24 -13.02 23.22 7.26
C ALA A 24 -12.79 21.73 7.54
N MET A 25 -13.65 21.11 8.35
CA MET A 25 -13.55 19.67 8.65
C MET A 25 -13.85 18.78 7.44
N THR A 26 -14.82 19.15 6.59
CA THR A 26 -15.14 18.37 5.37
C THR A 26 -14.03 18.47 4.33
N LEU A 27 -13.41 19.65 4.16
CA LEU A 27 -12.25 19.84 3.30
C LEU A 27 -11.02 19.05 3.80
N ALA A 28 -10.75 19.07 5.10
CA ALA A 28 -9.64 18.32 5.70
C ALA A 28 -9.82 16.80 5.63
N LYS A 29 -11.07 16.31 5.69
CA LYS A 29 -11.36 14.87 5.54
C LYS A 29 -11.14 14.37 4.11
N ASN A 30 -11.37 15.23 3.11
CA ASN A 30 -11.25 14.87 1.69
C ASN A 30 -9.87 15.19 1.10
N SER A 31 -8.98 15.86 1.83
CA SER A 31 -7.59 16.01 1.39
C SER A 31 -6.88 14.68 1.57
N LYS A 32 -6.79 13.88 0.50
CA LYS A 32 -5.82 12.77 0.43
C LYS A 32 -4.46 13.37 0.76
N ARG A 33 -3.84 12.91 1.85
CA ARG A 33 -2.57 13.47 2.33
C ARG A 33 -1.52 13.24 1.24
N VAL A 34 -1.09 14.31 0.60
CA VAL A 34 0.00 14.30 -0.37
C VAL A 34 1.24 13.73 0.35
N GLY A 35 1.72 12.58 -0.10
CA GLY A 35 2.87 11.88 0.49
C GLY A 35 2.54 10.82 1.53
N ALA A 36 1.25 10.54 1.77
CA ALA A 36 0.88 9.38 2.54
C ALA A 36 1.27 8.10 1.79
N ILE A 37 1.91 7.19 2.53
CA ILE A 37 2.09 5.81 2.13
C ILE A 37 0.82 5.08 2.59
N GLU A 38 0.01 4.65 1.66
CA GLU A 38 -1.24 3.92 1.94
C GLU A 38 -1.06 2.45 1.57
N GLU A 39 -1.73 1.57 2.31
CA GLU A 39 -1.75 0.16 1.97
C GLU A 39 -2.62 -0.05 0.72
N ALA A 40 -2.06 -0.72 -0.29
CA ALA A 40 -2.71 -0.89 -1.58
C ALA A 40 -3.31 -2.30 -1.72
N ASP A 41 -4.50 -2.40 -2.33
CA ASP A 41 -5.16 -3.68 -2.62
C ASP A 41 -4.59 -4.33 -3.89
N VAL A 42 -4.61 -5.67 -3.96
CA VAL A 42 -3.98 -6.53 -5.00
C VAL A 42 -4.65 -6.45 -6.38
N LYS A 43 -5.65 -5.57 -6.54
CA LYS A 43 -6.53 -5.53 -7.71
C LYS A 43 -6.08 -4.60 -8.83
N ASP A 44 -5.01 -3.84 -8.62
CA ASP A 44 -4.48 -2.94 -9.64
C ASP A 44 -3.57 -3.71 -10.64
N GLN A 45 -3.90 -3.63 -11.94
CA GLN A 45 -3.14 -4.29 -12.99
C GLN A 45 -1.70 -3.75 -13.11
N ASP A 46 -1.50 -2.46 -12.86
CA ASP A 46 -0.17 -1.84 -12.94
C ASP A 46 0.69 -2.27 -11.75
N MET A 47 0.06 -2.50 -10.60
CA MET A 47 0.72 -3.07 -9.42
C MET A 47 1.19 -4.51 -9.68
N GLN A 48 0.37 -5.36 -10.30
CA GLN A 48 0.77 -6.72 -10.68
C GLN A 48 1.96 -6.71 -11.64
N ARG A 49 1.94 -5.81 -12.64
CA ARG A 49 3.06 -5.64 -13.58
C ARG A 49 4.35 -5.21 -12.88
N ALA A 50 4.24 -4.27 -11.93
CA ALA A 50 5.38 -3.81 -11.14
C ALA A 50 5.95 -4.94 -10.25
N LEU A 51 5.08 -5.75 -9.65
CA LEU A 51 5.47 -6.90 -8.86
C LEU A 51 6.20 -7.94 -9.73
N ASP A 52 5.65 -8.29 -10.88
CA ASP A 52 6.27 -9.25 -11.81
C ASP A 52 7.65 -8.78 -12.27
N PHE A 53 7.77 -7.47 -12.57
CA PHE A 53 9.05 -6.86 -12.89
C PHE A 53 10.06 -6.97 -11.73
N ALA A 54 9.64 -6.68 -10.50
CA ALA A 54 10.49 -6.79 -9.31
C ALA A 54 10.96 -8.22 -9.08
N ILE A 55 10.06 -9.20 -9.20
CA ILE A 55 10.37 -10.63 -9.06
C ILE A 55 11.34 -11.08 -10.16
N LEU A 56 11.13 -10.65 -11.41
CA LEU A 56 12.04 -10.96 -12.52
C LEU A 56 13.46 -10.45 -12.24
N LYS A 57 13.58 -9.19 -11.80
CA LYS A 57 14.88 -8.59 -11.45
C LYS A 57 15.54 -9.27 -10.25
N TYR A 58 14.75 -9.66 -9.25
CA TYR A 58 15.25 -10.46 -8.14
C TYR A 58 15.84 -11.79 -8.63
N LYS A 59 15.13 -12.52 -9.51
CA LYS A 59 15.60 -13.80 -10.06
C LYS A 59 16.89 -13.65 -10.87
N GLU A 60 16.99 -12.61 -11.69
CA GLU A 60 18.16 -12.28 -12.52
C GLU A 60 19.40 -11.95 -11.68
N LYS A 61 19.22 -11.16 -10.61
CA LYS A 61 20.32 -10.67 -9.77
C LYS A 61 20.68 -11.62 -8.61
N SER A 62 19.78 -12.55 -8.27
CA SER A 62 20.01 -13.52 -7.22
C SER A 62 21.05 -14.55 -7.65
N ASN A 63 22.09 -14.72 -6.84
CA ASN A 63 23.11 -15.75 -7.02
C ASN A 63 22.66 -17.15 -6.54
N ASP A 64 21.40 -17.31 -6.11
CA ASP A 64 20.88 -18.63 -5.76
C ASP A 64 20.88 -19.53 -7.01
N SER A 65 21.42 -20.74 -6.90
CA SER A 65 21.40 -21.75 -7.96
C SER A 65 20.01 -22.37 -8.14
N TYR A 66 19.11 -22.20 -7.17
CA TYR A 66 17.77 -22.75 -7.21
C TYR A 66 16.76 -21.71 -7.66
N TYR A 67 15.73 -22.21 -8.34
CA TYR A 67 14.59 -21.41 -8.70
C TYR A 67 13.81 -21.02 -7.45
N SER A 68 13.38 -19.76 -7.40
CA SER A 68 12.59 -19.21 -6.29
C SER A 68 11.24 -18.74 -6.80
N ARG A 69 10.18 -18.95 -6.01
CA ARG A 69 8.83 -18.47 -6.29
C ARG A 69 8.31 -17.62 -5.14
N VAL A 70 7.40 -16.70 -5.45
CA VAL A 70 6.64 -16.00 -4.41
C VAL A 70 5.65 -16.99 -3.80
N ARG A 71 5.65 -17.06 -2.47
CA ARG A 71 4.67 -17.82 -1.67
C ARG A 71 3.42 -16.98 -1.45
N GLN A 72 3.62 -15.76 -0.94
CA GLN A 72 2.55 -14.82 -0.65
C GLN A 72 3.06 -13.39 -0.66
N ILE A 73 2.14 -12.46 -0.90
CA ILE A 73 2.37 -11.03 -0.71
C ILE A 73 1.88 -10.69 0.69
N VAL A 74 2.78 -10.20 1.55
CA VAL A 74 2.48 -9.86 2.94
C VAL A 74 1.87 -8.46 3.02
N LYS A 75 2.42 -7.52 2.25
CA LYS A 75 1.99 -6.12 2.26
C LYS A 75 2.37 -5.42 0.96
N ILE A 76 1.50 -4.54 0.48
CA ILE A 76 1.85 -3.56 -0.56
C ILE A 76 1.63 -2.16 -0.01
N LEU A 77 2.63 -1.31 -0.22
CA LEU A 77 2.57 0.10 0.10
C LEU A 77 2.66 0.90 -1.19
N GLN A 78 1.67 1.75 -1.44
CA GLN A 78 1.67 2.68 -2.56
C GLN A 78 1.91 4.09 -2.05
N GLU A 79 2.86 4.79 -2.66
CA GLU A 79 3.07 6.20 -2.37
C GLU A 79 2.07 7.04 -3.16
N ALA A 80 1.38 8.00 -2.52
CA ALA A 80 0.38 8.81 -3.23
C ALA A 80 0.98 9.83 -4.22
N ILE A 81 2.29 10.09 -4.17
CA ILE A 81 2.97 11.14 -4.98
C ILE A 81 3.59 10.55 -6.24
N ALA A 82 4.08 9.31 -6.17
CA ALA A 82 4.74 8.65 -7.27
C ALA A 82 4.04 7.32 -7.51
N GLU A 83 3.96 6.87 -8.76
CA GLU A 83 3.52 5.50 -9.12
C GLU A 83 4.55 4.45 -8.66
N MET A 84 4.97 4.53 -7.40
CA MET A 84 5.94 3.70 -6.73
C MET A 84 5.22 2.75 -5.79
N TYR A 85 5.62 1.48 -5.89
CA TYR A 85 5.11 0.41 -5.06
C TYR A 85 6.26 -0.19 -4.25
N SER A 86 6.04 -0.35 -2.95
CA SER A 86 6.90 -1.14 -2.08
C SER A 86 6.20 -2.45 -1.77
N PHE A 87 6.83 -3.55 -2.16
CA PHE A 87 6.31 -4.91 -2.00
C PHE A 87 7.03 -5.63 -0.89
N TYR A 88 6.26 -6.14 0.07
CA TYR A 88 6.74 -7.09 1.08
C TYR A 88 6.23 -8.47 0.69
N VAL A 89 7.13 -9.31 0.20
CA VAL A 89 6.80 -10.64 -0.33
C VAL A 89 7.60 -11.71 0.36
N GLU A 90 6.95 -12.83 0.62
CA GLU A 90 7.65 -14.04 1.03
C GLU A 90 8.05 -14.83 -0.19
N ILE A 91 9.35 -15.09 -0.31
CA ILE A 91 9.94 -15.89 -1.38
C ILE A 91 10.36 -17.22 -0.80
N ILE A 92 9.94 -18.31 -1.43
CA ILE A 92 10.37 -19.66 -1.09
C ILE A 92 11.26 -20.23 -2.19
N ARG A 93 12.22 -21.05 -1.75
CA ARG A 93 13.08 -21.82 -2.64
C ARG A 93 12.33 -23.04 -3.14
N ASN A 94 12.52 -23.37 -4.40
CA ASN A 94 12.06 -24.64 -4.96
C ASN A 94 13.23 -25.62 -5.08
N THR A 95 12.92 -26.88 -5.37
CA THR A 95 13.94 -27.93 -5.51
C THR A 95 14.67 -27.90 -6.85
N CYS A 96 14.15 -27.17 -7.84
CA CYS A 96 14.73 -27.11 -9.19
C CYS A 96 15.84 -26.09 -9.28
N ASN A 97 16.83 -26.41 -10.11
CA ASN A 97 17.91 -25.50 -10.45
C ASN A 97 17.45 -24.51 -11.54
N LYS A 98 17.94 -23.27 -11.50
CA LYS A 98 17.64 -22.24 -12.51
C LYS A 98 17.99 -22.66 -13.95
N SER A 99 18.95 -23.56 -14.15
CA SER A 99 19.35 -24.05 -15.47
C SER A 99 18.40 -25.11 -16.07
N GLN A 100 17.43 -25.61 -15.30
CA GLN A 100 16.50 -26.63 -15.79
C GLN A 100 15.38 -25.99 -16.64
N PRO A 101 14.95 -26.64 -17.74
CA PRO A 101 13.79 -26.21 -18.51
C PRO A 101 12.48 -26.50 -17.74
N ASN A 102 11.40 -25.79 -18.07
CA ASN A 102 10.04 -26.00 -17.55
C ASN A 102 9.94 -25.87 -16.01
N LEU A 103 10.25 -24.68 -15.49
CA LEU A 103 10.23 -24.36 -14.06
C LEU A 103 8.81 -24.23 -13.46
N ASP A 104 7.76 -24.26 -14.30
CA ASP A 104 6.37 -24.03 -13.89
C ASP A 104 5.83 -25.13 -12.96
N ASN A 105 6.27 -26.38 -13.17
CA ASN A 105 5.87 -27.54 -12.36
C ASN A 105 6.86 -27.86 -11.24
N CYS A 106 7.76 -26.93 -10.90
CA CYS A 106 8.78 -27.20 -9.91
C CYS A 106 8.20 -27.29 -8.49
N PRO A 107 8.42 -28.40 -7.75
CA PRO A 107 7.94 -28.52 -6.39
C PRO A 107 8.66 -27.53 -5.46
N SER A 108 7.89 -26.99 -4.52
CA SER A 108 8.42 -26.09 -3.50
C SER A 108 9.26 -26.89 -2.51
N GLN A 109 10.37 -26.33 -2.04
CA GLN A 109 11.16 -26.97 -1.00
C GLN A 109 10.42 -26.75 0.33
N GLU A 110 9.94 -27.82 0.95
CA GLU A 110 9.43 -27.75 2.31
C GLU A 110 10.60 -27.34 3.24
N GLN A 111 10.57 -26.11 3.75
CA GLN A 111 11.50 -25.69 4.79
C GLN A 111 10.93 -26.14 6.14
N PRO A 112 11.54 -27.12 6.83
CA PRO A 112 10.94 -27.66 8.06
C PRO A 112 10.95 -26.69 9.25
N ASN A 113 11.58 -25.50 9.15
CA ASN A 113 11.81 -24.63 10.31
C ASN A 113 11.92 -23.13 9.98
N LEU A 114 10.94 -22.51 9.32
CA LEU A 114 10.67 -21.09 9.59
C LEU A 114 9.52 -21.04 10.59
N LYS A 115 9.85 -20.99 11.88
CA LYS A 115 8.88 -20.63 12.90
C LYS A 115 8.57 -19.15 12.70
N THR A 116 7.31 -18.85 12.38
CA THR A 116 6.75 -17.51 12.56
C THR A 116 6.77 -17.25 14.07
N GLU A 117 7.60 -16.31 14.50
CA GLU A 117 7.47 -15.67 15.81
C GLU A 117 6.48 -14.51 15.70
#